data_AF-A0A3D2P9T1-F1
#
_entry.id   AF-A0A3D2P9T1-F1
#
_cell.length_a   1.000
_cell.length_b   1.000
_cell.length_c   1.000
_cell.angle_alpha   90.00
_cell.angle_beta   90.00
_cell.angle_gamma   90.00
#
_symmetry.space_group_name_H-M   'P 1'
#
loop_
_entity.id
_entity.type
_entity.pdbx_description
1 polymer ?
#
loop_
_entity_poly.entity_id
_entity_poly.type
_entity_poly.pdbx_seq_one_letter_code
_entity_poly.pdbx_strand_id
1 'polypeptide(L)'
;MTLKQKIFLKELPLNDYDVKKSAEKAKYAPSSAKSTIYTQLKKSKTLQEKIKELYTEEGIKTEQARALKDFKKSKDNTNRQRAIEFMGKISGIVIDKQEVTELDKPDAQFSLDRLSKLRQTSTN
;
A
#
# COMPACT_ATOMS: atom_id res chain seq x y z
N MET A 1 -22.55 -11.32 5.26
CA MET A 1 -21.12 -11.15 4.89
C MET A 1 -20.27 -12.01 5.81
N THR A 2 -19.34 -12.81 5.28
CA THR A 2 -18.55 -13.77 6.07
C THR A 2 -17.39 -13.09 6.82
N LEU A 3 -16.80 -13.76 7.81
CA LEU A 3 -15.64 -13.25 8.54
C LEU A 3 -14.44 -13.02 7.62
N LYS A 4 -14.18 -13.95 6.69
CA LYS A 4 -13.11 -13.80 5.70
C LYS A 4 -13.31 -12.59 4.79
N GLN A 5 -14.55 -12.31 4.37
CA GLN A 5 -14.89 -11.13 3.58
C GLN A 5 -14.67 -9.83 4.37
N LYS A 6 -15.02 -9.80 5.66
CA LYS A 6 -14.77 -8.63 6.53
C LYS A 6 -13.27 -8.34 6.68
N ILE A 7 -12.46 -9.39 6.88
CA ILE A 7 -11.00 -9.25 6.99
C ILE A 7 -10.44 -8.78 5.64
N PHE A 8 -10.87 -9.38 4.53
CA PHE A 8 -10.44 -8.97 3.18
C PHE A 8 -10.71 -7.48 2.91
N LEU A 9 -11.91 -6.98 3.22
CA LEU A 9 -12.24 -5.56 3.05
C LEU A 9 -11.38 -4.63 3.92
N LYS A 10 -10.97 -5.07 5.11
CA LYS A 10 -10.06 -4.31 5.98
C LYS A 10 -8.63 -4.30 5.42
N GLU A 11 -8.21 -5.40 4.80
CA GLU A 11 -6.86 -5.56 4.25
C GLU A 11 -6.70 -4.92 2.86
N LEU A 12 -7.78 -4.60 2.14
CA LEU A 12 -7.71 -3.91 0.84
C LEU A 12 -6.92 -2.59 0.89
N PRO A 13 -7.34 -1.59 1.68
CA PRO A 13 -6.63 -0.31 1.75
C PRO A 13 -5.19 -0.46 2.27
N LEU A 14 -4.94 -1.44 3.15
CA LEU A 14 -3.61 -1.67 3.75
C LEU A 14 -2.60 -2.33 2.80
N ASN A 15 -3.06 -2.95 1.71
CA ASN A 15 -2.20 -3.63 0.75
C ASN A 15 -2.39 -3.05 -0.66
N ASP A 16 -2.56 -1.73 -0.76
CA ASP A 16 -2.62 -0.99 -2.03
C ASP A 16 -3.74 -1.46 -2.97
N TYR A 17 -4.84 -1.91 -2.38
CA TYR A 17 -5.98 -2.49 -3.10
C TYR A 17 -5.60 -3.73 -3.94
N ASP A 18 -4.46 -4.36 -3.67
CA ASP A 18 -4.03 -5.63 -4.27
C ASP A 18 -4.91 -6.76 -3.76
N VAL A 19 -5.88 -7.14 -4.59
CA VAL A 19 -6.85 -8.20 -4.32
C VAL A 19 -6.19 -9.51 -3.89
N LYS A 20 -5.03 -9.87 -4.46
CA LYS A 20 -4.35 -11.13 -4.13
C LYS A 20 -3.72 -11.04 -2.74
N LYS A 21 -2.93 -9.99 -2.48
CA LYS A 21 -2.28 -9.80 -1.17
C LYS A 21 -3.31 -9.67 -0.05
N SER A 22 -4.35 -8.86 -0.22
CA SER A 22 -5.41 -8.69 0.79
C SER A 22 -6.18 -9.98 1.05
N ALA A 23 -6.40 -10.80 0.02
CA ALA A 23 -7.06 -12.10 0.19
C ALA A 23 -6.15 -13.12 0.90
N GLU A 24 -4.84 -13.13 0.63
CA GLU A 24 -3.88 -13.96 1.37
C GLU A 24 -3.84 -13.59 2.86
N LYS A 25 -3.83 -12.28 3.19
CA LYS A 25 -3.94 -11.80 4.58
C LYS A 25 -5.26 -12.21 5.24
N ALA A 26 -6.34 -12.28 4.48
CA ALA A 26 -7.63 -12.79 4.92
C ALA A 26 -7.73 -14.33 4.97
N LYS A 27 -6.61 -15.05 4.83
CA LYS A 27 -6.52 -16.52 4.89
C LYS A 27 -7.32 -17.22 3.79
N TYR A 28 -7.34 -16.64 2.58
CA TYR A 28 -7.71 -17.35 1.37
C TYR A 28 -6.51 -18.16 0.85
N ALA A 29 -6.77 -19.26 0.15
CA ALA A 29 -5.71 -20.07 -0.43
C ALA A 29 -4.99 -19.27 -1.53
N PRO A 30 -3.65 -19.11 -1.47
CA PRO A 30 -2.91 -18.23 -2.40
C PRO A 30 -3.15 -18.56 -3.89
N SER A 31 -3.23 -19.86 -4.21
CA SER A 31 -3.40 -20.36 -5.58
C SER A 31 -4.76 -20.00 -6.20
N SER A 32 -5.79 -19.79 -5.38
CA SER A 32 -7.16 -19.50 -5.83
C SER A 32 -7.75 -18.23 -5.23
N ALA A 33 -6.95 -17.42 -4.53
CA ALA A 33 -7.40 -16.23 -3.82
C ALA A 33 -8.11 -15.25 -4.76
N LYS A 34 -7.47 -14.89 -5.87
CA LYS A 34 -8.01 -13.96 -6.87
C LYS A 34 -9.31 -14.49 -7.49
N SER A 35 -9.31 -15.71 -8.02
CA SER A 35 -10.49 -16.31 -8.67
C SER A 35 -11.67 -16.50 -7.70
N THR A 36 -11.38 -16.84 -6.44
CA THR A 36 -12.38 -16.98 -5.38
C THR A 36 -13.05 -15.64 -5.08
N ILE A 37 -12.27 -14.56 -4.92
CA ILE A 37 -12.81 -13.22 -4.68
C ILE A 37 -13.65 -12.76 -5.86
N TYR A 38 -13.19 -12.94 -7.10
CA TYR A 38 -13.99 -12.61 -8.30
C TYR A 38 -15.34 -13.35 -8.33
N THR A 39 -15.33 -14.64 -7.99
CA THR A 39 -16.55 -15.45 -7.93
C THR A 39 -17.48 -14.94 -6.82
N GLN A 40 -16.93 -14.57 -5.66
CA GLN A 40 -17.69 -14.01 -4.56
C GLN A 40 -18.27 -12.65 -4.89
N LEU A 41 -17.56 -11.80 -5.62
CA LEU A 41 -18.05 -10.50 -6.08
C LEU A 41 -19.24 -10.63 -7.03
N LYS A 42 -19.18 -11.58 -7.96
CA LYS A 42 -20.32 -11.87 -8.85
C LYS A 42 -21.56 -12.35 -8.10
N LYS A 43 -21.38 -13.05 -6.99
CA LYS A 43 -22.47 -13.64 -6.19
C LYS A 43 -22.98 -12.73 -5.08
N SER A 44 -22.21 -11.72 -4.66
CA SER A 44 -22.50 -10.90 -3.47
C SER A 44 -22.55 -9.42 -3.83
N LYS A 45 -23.78 -8.92 -4.01
CA LYS A 45 -24.05 -7.50 -4.21
C LYS A 45 -23.49 -6.63 -3.07
N THR A 46 -23.66 -7.09 -1.83
CA THR A 46 -23.14 -6.38 -0.64
C THR A 46 -21.61 -6.26 -0.64
N LEU A 47 -20.88 -7.32 -1.02
CA LEU A 47 -19.42 -7.25 -1.11
C LEU A 47 -18.99 -6.27 -2.20
N GLN A 48 -19.68 -6.28 -3.34
CA GLN A 48 -19.42 -5.37 -4.44
C GLN A 48 -19.66 -3.91 -4.06
N GLU A 49 -20.78 -3.61 -3.38
CA GLU A 49 -21.10 -2.26 -2.87
C GLU A 49 -20.05 -1.78 -1.87
N LYS A 50 -19.64 -2.64 -0.93
CA LYS A 50 -18.61 -2.29 0.06
C LYS A 50 -17.25 -2.01 -0.56
N ILE A 51 -16.87 -2.73 -1.61
CA ILE A 51 -15.64 -2.40 -2.35
C ILE A 51 -15.79 -1.06 -3.05
N LYS A 52 -16.92 -0.79 -3.71
CA LYS A 52 -17.16 0.51 -4.36
C LYS A 52 -17.06 1.66 -3.37
N GLU A 53 -17.64 1.51 -2.18
CA GLU A 53 -17.54 2.50 -1.10
C GLU A 53 -16.07 2.81 -0.74
N LEU A 54 -15.17 1.82 -0.74
CA LEU A 54 -13.75 2.04 -0.43
C LEU A 54 -12.99 2.86 -1.48
N TYR A 55 -13.55 3.02 -2.68
CA TYR A 55 -12.98 3.84 -3.76
C TYR A 55 -13.62 5.24 -3.86
N THR A 56 -14.61 5.57 -3.02
CA THR A 56 -15.16 6.93 -2.97
C THR A 56 -14.29 7.82 -2.09
N GLU A 57 -14.35 9.13 -2.32
CA GLU A 57 -13.62 10.12 -1.50
C GLU A 57 -14.00 10.01 -0.01
N GLU A 58 -15.29 9.77 0.27
CA GLU A 58 -15.78 9.53 1.64
C GLU A 58 -15.24 8.24 2.25
N GLY A 59 -15.12 7.17 1.45
CA GLY A 59 -14.52 5.91 1.88
C GLY A 59 -13.05 6.07 2.24
N ILE A 60 -12.29 6.80 1.42
CA ILE A 60 -10.88 7.12 1.68
C ILE A 60 -10.76 7.92 2.98
N LYS A 61 -11.54 8.99 3.16
CA LYS A 61 -11.56 9.78 4.40
C LYS A 61 -11.91 8.95 5.63
N THR A 62 -12.86 8.03 5.50
CA THR A 62 -13.27 7.13 6.59
C THR A 62 -12.15 6.16 6.98
N GLU A 63 -11.47 5.57 6.01
CA GLU A 63 -10.33 4.68 6.28
C GLU A 63 -9.10 5.44 6.80
N GLN A 64 -8.87 6.69 6.38
CA GLN A 64 -7.86 7.57 7.01
C GLN A 64 -8.17 7.80 8.49
N ALA A 65 -9.41 8.18 8.82
CA ALA A 65 -9.83 8.42 10.20
C ALA A 65 -9.68 7.14 11.05
N ARG A 66 -9.97 5.98 10.46
CA ARG A 66 -9.77 4.67 11.08
C ARG A 66 -8.30 4.37 11.32
N ALA A 67 -7.44 4.53 10.31
CA ALA A 67 -6.00 4.31 10.44
C ALA A 67 -5.40 5.20 11.54
N LEU A 68 -5.81 6.47 11.61
CA LEU A 68 -5.38 7.38 12.67
C LEU A 68 -5.84 6.93 14.06
N LYS A 69 -7.06 6.42 14.18
CA LYS A 69 -7.60 5.87 15.44
C LYS A 69 -6.84 4.61 15.86
N ASP A 70 -6.56 3.71 14.92
CA ASP A 70 -5.82 2.46 15.17
C ASP A 70 -4.37 2.78 15.55
N PHE A 71 -3.73 3.77 14.92
CA PHE A 71 -2.41 4.27 15.31
C PHE A 71 -2.39 4.77 16.77
N LYS A 72 -3.34 5.64 17.13
CA LYS A 72 -3.43 6.22 18.48
C LYS A 72 -3.74 5.18 19.56
N LYS A 73 -4.53 4.15 19.24
CA LYS A 73 -4.97 3.13 20.21
C LYS A 73 -4.09 1.89 20.30
N SER A 74 -3.39 1.53 19.23
CA SER A 74 -2.57 0.32 19.21
C SER A 74 -1.39 0.44 20.18
N LYS A 75 -1.13 -0.60 20.97
CA LYS A 75 0.15 -0.77 21.69
C LYS A 75 1.19 -1.55 20.87
N ASP A 76 0.75 -2.17 19.78
CA ASP A 76 1.59 -2.93 18.85
C ASP A 76 2.19 -1.99 17.80
N ASN A 77 3.52 -1.93 17.77
CA ASN A 77 4.29 -1.13 16.84
C ASN A 77 4.06 -1.53 15.38
N THR A 78 3.78 -2.80 15.10
CA THR A 78 3.51 -3.29 13.74
C THR A 78 2.27 -2.64 13.15
N ASN A 79 1.20 -2.55 13.94
CA ASN A 79 -0.06 -1.93 13.51
C ASN A 79 0.09 -0.42 13.39
N ARG A 80 0.88 0.22 14.26
CA ARG A 80 1.20 1.64 14.15
C ARG A 80 1.96 1.95 12.87
N GLN A 81 2.96 1.14 12.54
CA GLN A 81 3.75 1.29 11.33
C GLN A 81 2.87 1.18 10.08
N ARG A 82 2.01 0.16 9.99
CA ARG A 82 1.07 0.02 8.86
C ARG A 82 0.13 1.21 8.72
N ALA A 83 -0.36 1.75 9.84
CA ALA A 83 -1.23 2.93 9.81
C ALA A 83 -0.49 4.18 9.31
N ILE A 84 0.77 4.38 9.72
CA ILE A 84 1.62 5.46 9.21
C ILE A 84 1.90 5.28 7.72
N GLU A 85 2.30 4.08 7.29
CA GLU A 85 2.56 3.77 5.88
C GLU A 85 1.33 4.10 5.01
N PHE A 86 0.15 3.66 5.45
CA PHE A 86 -1.11 3.95 4.76
C PHE A 86 -1.43 5.45 4.70
N MET A 87 -1.31 6.18 5.80
CA MET A 87 -1.52 7.63 5.81
C MET A 87 -0.52 8.37 4.92
N GLY A 88 0.74 7.93 4.93
CA GLY A 88 1.79 8.45 4.06
C GLY A 88 1.49 8.23 2.59
N LYS A 89 0.95 7.06 2.22
CA LYS A 89 0.54 6.77 0.84
C LYS A 89 -0.60 7.66 0.38
N ILE A 90 -1.67 7.82 1.18
CA ILE A 90 -2.80 8.66 0.77
C ILE A 90 -2.43 10.14 0.69
N SER A 91 -1.54 10.62 1.56
CA SER A 91 -1.06 12.00 1.52
C SER A 91 -0.04 12.26 0.41
N GLY A 92 0.37 11.25 -0.35
CA GLY A 92 1.42 11.36 -1.37
C GLY A 92 2.82 11.57 -0.80
N ILE A 93 3.02 11.37 0.51
CA ILE A 93 4.31 11.52 1.21
C ILE A 93 5.15 10.25 1.05
N VAL A 94 4.51 9.07 0.99
CA VAL A 94 5.17 7.79 0.77
C VAL A 94 4.95 7.39 -0.68
N ILE A 95 6.02 7.50 -1.47
CA ILE A 95 6.09 7.03 -2.85
C ILE A 95 6.23 5.51 -2.82
N ASP A 96 5.37 4.80 -3.56
CA ASP A 96 5.48 3.35 -3.69
C ASP A 96 6.84 2.99 -4.28
N LYS A 97 7.51 1.97 -3.72
CA LYS A 97 8.83 1.53 -4.21
C LYS A 97 8.86 1.14 -5.70
N GLN A 98 7.70 0.98 -6.34
CA GLN A 98 7.56 0.73 -7.78
C GLN A 98 7.64 2.00 -8.66
N GLU A 99 7.42 3.20 -8.12
CA GLU A 99 7.62 4.46 -8.86
C GLU A 99 9.09 4.90 -8.92
N VAL A 100 10.01 4.11 -8.34
CA VAL A 100 11.40 4.12 -8.79
C VAL A 100 11.52 3.20 -10.00
N THR A 101 10.77 3.52 -11.07
CA THR A 101 11.00 2.91 -12.37
C THR A 101 12.30 3.53 -12.89
N GLU A 102 13.41 2.83 -12.64
CA GLU A 102 14.64 2.85 -13.43
C GLU A 102 15.11 4.26 -13.87
N LEU A 103 15.86 4.93 -12.98
CA LEU A 103 17.05 5.65 -13.42
C LEU A 103 18.18 4.65 -13.77
N ASP A 104 17.85 3.49 -14.35
CA ASP A 104 18.80 2.56 -14.98
C ASP A 104 18.98 2.94 -16.46
N LYS A 105 19.26 4.23 -16.69
CA LYS A 105 20.21 4.55 -17.75
C LYS A 105 21.60 4.33 -17.15
N PRO A 106 22.54 3.68 -17.85
CA PRO A 106 23.89 3.36 -17.35
C PRO A 106 24.80 4.60 -17.17
N ASP A 107 24.25 5.75 -16.79
CA ASP A 107 24.94 7.03 -16.62
C ASP A 107 24.97 7.52 -15.16
N ALA A 108 24.45 6.74 -14.21
CA ALA A 108 24.55 7.05 -12.79
C ALA A 108 25.82 6.46 -12.12
N GLN A 109 26.83 6.07 -12.91
CA GLN A 109 28.19 5.94 -12.37
C GLN A 109 28.70 7.36 -12.11
N PHE A 110 28.39 7.90 -10.93
CA PHE A 110 29.18 8.99 -10.35
C PHE A 110 30.60 8.45 -10.17
N SER A 111 31.42 8.57 -11.21
CA SER A 111 32.80 8.10 -11.16
C SER A 111 33.54 8.89 -10.09
N LEU A 112 34.36 8.20 -9.30
CA LEU A 112 35.27 8.81 -8.32
C LEU A 112 36.16 9.90 -8.97
N ASP A 113 36.35 9.84 -10.29
CA ASP A 113 37.04 10.85 -11.10
C ASP A 113 36.30 12.21 -11.15
N ARG A 114 34.97 12.24 -11.12
CA ARG A 114 34.22 13.52 -11.00
C ARG A 114 34.37 14.12 -9.61
N LEU A 115 34.41 13.30 -8.56
CA LEU A 115 34.65 13.75 -7.18
C LEU A 115 36.09 14.27 -6.98
N SER A 116 37.08 13.66 -7.63
CA SER A 116 38.47 14.13 -7.55
C SER A 116 38.67 15.50 -8.22
N LYS A 117 38.00 15.75 -9.36
CA LYS A 117 38.03 17.05 -10.06
C LYS A 117 37.36 18.20 -9.30
N LEU A 118 36.28 17.92 -8.56
CA LEU A 118 35.62 18.89 -7.68
C LEU A 118 36.49 19.26 -6.46
N ARG A 119 37.32 18.34 -5.97
CA ARG A 119 38.26 18.61 -4.88
C ARG A 119 39.49 19.42 -5.33
N GLN A 120 39.89 19.31 -6.60
CA GLN A 120 41.01 20.08 -7.15
C GLN A 120 40.63 21.51 -7.54
N THR A 121 39.36 21.78 -7.82
CA THR A 121 38.87 23.13 -8.16
C THR A 121 38.56 23.99 -6.93
N SER A 122 38.67 23.44 -5.72
CA SER A 122 38.43 24.14 -4.44
C SER A 122 39.72 24.55 -3.71
N THR A 123 40.89 24.42 -4.33
CA THR A 123 42.20 24.80 -3.76
C THR A 123 43.03 25.75 -4.63
N ASN A 124 42.39 26.58 -5.47
CA ASN A 124 43.00 27.75 -6.10
C ASN A 124 42.28 29.03 -5.66
#